data_AF-A0A0J8WX12-F1
#
_entry.id   AF-A0A0J8WX12-F1
#
_cell.length_a   1.000
_cell.length_b   1.000
_cell.length_c   1.000
_cell.angle_alpha   90.00
_cell.angle_beta   90.00
_cell.angle_gamma   90.00
#
_symmetry.space_group_name_H-M   'P 1'
#
loop_
_entity.id
_entity.type
_entity.pdbx_description
1 polymer ?
#
loop_
_entity_poly.entity_id
_entity_poly.type
_entity_poly.pdbx_seq_one_letter_code
_entity_poly.pdbx_strand_id
1 'polypeptide(L)'
;MSRIVSTTWKVGDLVQLRTEAQWNPSLFRIKTATSKKLVLGQLSDRTDEYIGLDTAIDLTDPEDAAEVIAASEEILAEYPHIAR
;
A
#
# COMPACT_ATOMS: atom_id res chain seq x y z
N MET A 1 -19.25 2.64 18.30
CA MET A 1 -19.54 1.83 17.09
C MET A 1 -18.35 1.97 16.14
N SER A 2 -17.34 1.09 16.25
CA SER A 2 -16.22 1.11 15.32
C SER A 2 -16.64 0.39 14.04
N ARG A 3 -16.74 1.16 12.95
CA ARG A 3 -16.97 0.66 11.60
C ARG A 3 -15.73 -0.15 11.22
N ILE A 4 -15.81 -1.48 11.27
CA ILE A 4 -14.80 -2.34 10.65
C ILE A 4 -14.96 -2.10 9.14
N VAL A 5 -14.09 -1.27 8.58
CA VAL A 5 -13.99 -1.10 7.13
C VAL A 5 -13.32 -2.38 6.62
N SER A 6 -14.12 -3.35 6.19
CA SER A 6 -13.63 -4.51 5.46
C SER A 6 -13.27 -4.07 4.04
N THR A 7 -12.17 -3.34 3.90
CA THR A 7 -11.57 -3.13 2.57
C THR A 7 -10.88 -4.44 2.21
N THR A 8 -11.46 -5.18 1.25
CA THR A 8 -10.80 -6.37 0.72
C THR A 8 -9.76 -5.90 -0.28
N TRP A 9 -8.49 -5.91 0.13
CA TRP A 9 -7.36 -5.59 -0.71
C TRP A 9 -7.22 -6.58 -1.87
N LYS A 10 -6.92 -6.09 -3.07
CA LYS A 10 -6.64 -6.91 -4.26
C LYS A 10 -5.32 -6.53 -4.92
N VAL A 11 -4.79 -7.46 -5.72
CA VAL A 11 -3.61 -7.21 -6.56
C VAL A 11 -3.89 -6.00 -7.47
N GLY A 12 -2.92 -5.09 -7.55
CA GLY A 12 -3.00 -3.84 -8.31
C GLY A 12 -3.46 -2.63 -7.49
N ASP A 13 -4.07 -2.83 -6.31
CA ASP A 13 -4.46 -1.68 -5.48
C ASP A 13 -3.23 -0.86 -5.07
N LEU A 14 -3.43 0.46 -5.04
CA LEU A 14 -2.43 1.43 -4.58
C LEU A 14 -2.66 1.75 -3.10
N VAL A 15 -1.62 1.56 -2.30
CA VAL A 15 -1.68 1.67 -0.84
C VAL A 15 -0.48 2.44 -0.29
N GLN A 16 -0.60 2.86 0.96
CA GLN A 16 0.48 3.43 1.76
C GLN A 16 0.61 2.66 3.08
N LEU A 17 1.78 2.78 3.70
CA LEU A 17 1.98 2.38 5.08
C LEU A 17 1.70 3.57 6.00
N ARG A 18 0.83 3.38 6.99
CA ARG A 18 0.33 4.41 7.91
C ARG A 18 1.46 5.12 8.64
N THR A 19 2.45 4.37 9.11
CA THR A 19 3.62 4.91 9.82
C THR A 19 4.51 5.77 8.91
N GLU A 20 4.66 5.41 7.64
CA GLU A 20 5.48 6.14 6.67
C GLU A 20 4.78 7.38 6.12
N ALA A 21 3.45 7.34 6.00
CA ALA A 21 2.65 8.41 5.39
C ALA A 21 2.85 9.79 6.05
N GLN A 22 3.29 9.85 7.31
CA GLN A 22 3.50 11.10 8.04
C GLN A 22 4.87 11.77 7.78
N TRP A 23 5.88 11.02 7.34
CA TRP A 23 7.27 11.50 7.32
C TRP A 23 8.01 11.22 6.00
N ASN A 24 7.68 10.13 5.33
CA ASN A 24 8.27 9.73 4.06
C ASN A 24 7.24 8.92 3.25
N PRO A 25 6.18 9.58 2.74
CA PRO A 25 5.07 8.87 2.13
C PRO A 25 5.55 8.16 0.87
N SER A 26 5.60 6.84 0.93
CA SER A 26 5.91 5.99 -0.21
C SER A 26 4.62 5.39 -0.77
N LEU A 27 4.54 5.31 -2.10
CA LEU A 27 3.43 4.65 -2.77
C LEU A 27 3.78 3.18 -3.02
N PHE A 28 2.86 2.29 -2.69
CA PHE A 28 3.01 0.86 -2.95
C PHE A 28 1.89 0.35 -3.85
N ARG A 29 2.20 -0.64 -4.68
CA ARG A 29 1.20 -1.42 -5.42
C ARG A 29 1.18 -2.84 -4.87
N ILE A 30 -0.01 -3.38 -4.62
CA ILE A 30 -0.16 -4.76 -4.15
C ILE A 30 0.21 -5.71 -5.29
N LYS A 31 1.27 -6.50 -5.11
CA LYS A 31 1.74 -7.52 -6.06
C LYS A 31 1.07 -8.88 -5.80
N THR A 32 0.81 -9.18 -4.53
CA THR A 32 0.15 -10.42 -4.10
C THR A 32 -0.86 -10.10 -3.01
N ALA A 33 -2.08 -10.63 -3.13
CA ALA A 33 -3.10 -10.54 -2.10
C ALA A 33 -3.67 -11.94 -1.80
N THR A 34 -3.67 -12.31 -0.53
CA THR A 34 -4.31 -13.53 -0.01
C THR A 34 -5.11 -13.19 1.24
N SER A 35 -5.88 -14.14 1.78
CA SER A 35 -6.60 -13.93 3.04
C SER A 35 -5.71 -13.72 4.27
N LYS A 36 -4.41 -14.01 4.18
CA LYS A 36 -3.47 -13.97 5.31
C LYS A 36 -2.28 -13.03 5.09
N LYS A 37 -2.07 -12.56 3.87
CA LYS A 37 -0.83 -11.86 3.51
C LYS A 37 -1.02 -10.93 2.32
N LEU A 38 -0.38 -9.77 2.39
CA LEU A 38 -0.08 -8.93 1.23
C LEU A 38 1.42 -8.91 0.95
N VAL A 39 1.76 -8.74 -0.33
CA VAL A 39 3.11 -8.38 -0.77
C VAL A 39 3.00 -7.09 -1.55
N LEU A 40 3.72 -6.07 -1.09
CA LEU A 40 3.69 -4.71 -1.59
C LEU A 40 5.01 -4.44 -2.33
N GLY A 41 4.93 -3.91 -3.54
CA GLY A 41 6.09 -3.35 -4.22
C GLY A 41 6.07 -1.83 -4.11
N GLN A 42 7.16 -1.24 -3.61
CA GLN A 42 7.30 0.21 -3.59
C GLN A 42 7.47 0.73 -5.03
N LEU A 43 6.75 1.80 -5.37
CA LEU A 43 6.83 2.44 -6.68
C LEU A 43 7.85 3.57 -6.68
N SER A 44 8.45 3.81 -7.84
CA SER A 44 9.26 5.02 -8.08
C SER A 44 8.35 6.24 -8.31
N ASP A 45 8.76 7.38 -7.77
CA ASP A 45 8.20 8.71 -8.05
C ASP A 45 8.52 9.21 -9.48
N ARG A 46 9.49 8.58 -10.16
CA ARG A 46 10.02 9.03 -11.46
C ARG A 46 9.65 8.11 -12.63
N THR A 47 9.28 6.86 -12.35
CA THR A 47 9.03 5.81 -13.35
C THR A 47 7.89 4.89 -12.88
N ASP A 48 7.21 4.19 -13.80
CA ASP A 48 6.24 3.13 -13.44
C ASP A 48 6.92 1.80 -13.19
N GLU A 49 7.96 1.82 -12.35
CA GLU A 49 8.73 0.65 -11.97
C GLU A 49 8.73 0.46 -10.45
N TYR A 50 8.94 -0.78 -10.04
CA TYR A 50 9.16 -1.11 -8.64
C TYR A 50 10.59 -0.80 -8.23
N ILE A 51 10.76 -0.28 -7.02
CA ILE A 51 12.06 -0.01 -6.42
C ILE A 51 12.18 -0.74 -5.07
N GLY A 52 13.44 -0.96 -4.66
CA GLY A 52 13.72 -1.56 -3.36
C GLY A 52 13.31 -3.03 -3.25
N LEU A 53 13.06 -3.45 -2.01
CA LEU A 53 12.59 -4.80 -1.69
C LEU A 53 11.08 -4.80 -1.48
N ASP A 54 10.45 -5.94 -1.77
CA ASP A 54 9.03 -6.11 -1.50
C ASP A 54 8.77 -6.11 0.02
N THR A 55 7.73 -5.40 0.44
CA THR A 55 7.24 -5.40 1.83
C THR A 55 6.16 -6.45 1.99
N ALA A 56 6.33 -7.35 2.95
CA ALA A 56 5.34 -8.35 3.30
C ALA A 56 4.51 -7.87 4.50
N ILE A 57 3.19 -7.94 4.39
CA ILE A 57 2.24 -7.62 5.46
C ILE A 57 1.48 -8.89 5.85
N ASP A 58 1.51 -9.26 7.11
CA ASP A 58 0.73 -10.33 7.70
C ASP A 58 -0.67 -9.81 8.06
N LEU A 59 -1.70 -10.32 7.36
CA LEU A 59 -3.10 -9.95 7.65
C LEU A 59 -3.69 -10.73 8.82
N THR A 60 -2.97 -11.71 9.37
CA THR A 60 -3.37 -12.42 10.59
C THR A 60 -2.98 -11.66 11.85
N ASP A 61 -2.03 -10.72 11.74
CA ASP A 61 -1.67 -9.77 12.78
C ASP A 61 -2.49 -8.48 12.61
N PRO A 62 -3.34 -8.10 13.59
CA PRO A 62 -4.16 -6.90 13.50
C PRO A 62 -3.35 -5.59 13.48
N GLU A 63 -2.14 -5.56 14.05
CA GLU A 63 -1.29 -4.37 14.03
C GLU A 63 -0.72 -4.16 12.62
N ASP A 64 -0.18 -5.21 12.01
CA ASP A 64 0.39 -5.17 10.66
C ASP A 64 -0.71 -4.94 9.61
N ALA A 65 -1.88 -5.58 9.76
CA ALA A 65 -3.04 -5.31 8.90
C ALA A 65 -3.53 -3.85 8.98
N ALA A 66 -3.39 -3.19 10.13
CA ALA A 66 -3.80 -1.80 10.31
C ALA A 66 -2.82 -0.79 9.68
N GLU A 67 -1.60 -1.20 9.37
CA GLU A 67 -0.59 -0.35 8.72
C GLU A 67 -0.95 -0.06 7.27
N VAL A 68 -1.62 -0.96 6.57
CA VAL A 68 -1.97 -0.75 5.16
C VAL A 68 -3.22 0.10 5.06
N ILE A 69 -3.07 1.26 4.42
CA ILE A 69 -4.16 2.21 4.14
C ILE A 69 -4.24 2.49 2.65
N ALA A 70 -5.41 2.92 2.18
CA ALA A 70 -5.57 3.33 0.79
C ALA A 70 -4.69 4.56 0.52
N ALA A 71 -4.10 4.62 -0.67
CA ALA A 71 -3.28 5.78 -1.04
C ALA A 71 -4.14 7.05 -1.06
N SER A 72 -3.66 8.13 -0.43
CA SER A 72 -4.31 9.44 -0.44
C SER A 72 -4.24 10.09 -1.82
N GLU A 73 -5.13 11.06 -2.09
CA GLU A 73 -5.07 11.81 -3.35
C GLU A 73 -3.79 12.62 -3.48
N GLU A 74 -3.26 13.12 -2.36
CA GLU A 74 -2.01 13.88 -2.31
C GLU A 74 -0.84 13.01 -2.76
N ILE A 75 -0.69 11.80 -2.22
CA ILE A 75 0.40 10.92 -2.66
C ILE A 75 0.20 10.50 -4.11
N LEU A 76 -1.03 10.26 -4.54
CA LEU A 76 -1.30 9.88 -5.93
C LEU A 76 -0.95 11.00 -6.92
N ALA A 77 -0.96 12.26 -6.49
CA ALA A 77 -0.55 13.41 -7.29
C ALA A 77 0.98 13.50 -7.43
N GLU A 78 1.75 12.98 -6.47
CA GLU A 78 3.22 12.91 -6.53
C GLU A 78 3.72 11.82 -7.50
N TYR A 79 2.85 10.87 -7.89
CA TYR A 79 3.18 9.73 -8.74
C TYR A 79 2.36 9.77 -10.06
N PRO A 80 2.50 10.82 -10.90
CA PRO A 80 1.66 11.00 -12.09
C PRO A 80 1.94 9.99 -13.21
N HIS A 81 3.05 9.25 -13.12
CA HIS A 81 3.52 8.33 -14.16
C HIS A 81 2.98 6.90 -14.00
N ILE A 82 2.37 6.60 -12.86
CA ILE A 82 1.94 5.25 -12.49
C ILE A 82 0.64 4.88 -13.21
N ALA A 83 0.63 3.74 -13.91
CA ALA A 83 -0.60 3.19 -14.47
C ALA A 83 -1.58 2.79 -13.36
N ARG A 84 -2.85 3.19 -13.49
CA ARG A 84 -3.92 2.95 -12.52
C ARG A 84 -4.89 1.89 -13.02
#